data_AF-A0A0B9A3T0-F1
#
_entry.id   AF-A0A0B9A3T0-F1
#
_cell.length_a   1.000
_cell.length_b   1.000
_cell.length_c   1.000
_cell.angle_alpha   90.00
_cell.angle_beta   90.00
_cell.angle_gamma   90.00
#
_symmetry.space_group_name_H-M   'P 1'
#
loop_
_entity.id
_entity.type
_entity.pdbx_description
1 polymer ?
#
loop_
_entity_poly.entity_id
_entity_poly.type
_entity_poly.pdbx_seq_one_letter_code
_entity_poly.pdbx_strand_id
1 'polypeptide(L)'
;MFHTVRFQQSVQIASGGTVLNLLDGDAISGSVARHSLEMEGGGFYRGFGLRFSGNYTGGSRIDASGLPGSTTLRFAPIATFNLRLFADLGRKAKLVEQVPFLKGSRVSLSVDNVFNAQQRVTDDSGAVPLRYQPGYQDPRGRVFEIEFRKQF
;
A
#
# COMPACT_ATOMS: atom_id res chain seq x y z
N MET A 1 14.54 -0.03 5.09
CA MET A 1 13.80 1.15 4.59
C MET A 1 14.48 1.60 3.31
N PHE A 2 13.68 1.96 2.31
CA PHE A 2 14.14 2.41 1.00
C PHE A 2 13.39 3.69 0.63
N HIS A 3 14.12 4.72 0.21
CA HIS A 3 13.55 5.97 -0.29
C HIS A 3 13.94 6.13 -1.76
N THR A 4 12.93 6.28 -2.60
CA THR A 4 13.08 6.50 -4.04
C THR A 4 12.79 7.96 -4.35
N VAL A 5 13.73 8.61 -5.04
CA VAL A 5 13.55 9.94 -5.62
C VAL A 5 13.71 9.84 -7.13
N ARG A 6 12.68 10.22 -7.87
CA ARG A 6 12.71 10.26 -9.34
C ARG A 6 13.05 11.66 -9.80
N PHE A 7 14.18 11.82 -10.48
CA PHE A 7 14.55 13.11 -11.08
C PHE A 7 13.94 13.28 -12.47
N GLN A 8 13.87 12.19 -13.24
CA GLN A 8 13.27 12.11 -14.56
C GLN A 8 12.46 10.82 -14.68
N GLN A 9 11.29 10.91 -15.32
CA GLN A 9 10.54 9.76 -15.81
C GLN A 9 9.83 10.18 -17.09
N SER A 10 10.28 9.65 -18.23
CA SER A 10 9.75 10.04 -19.53
C SER A 10 9.50 8.84 -20.43
N VAL A 11 8.47 8.93 -21.27
CA VAL A 11 8.13 7.88 -22.24
C VAL A 11 7.97 8.51 -23.62
N GLN A 12 8.53 7.85 -24.63
CA GLN A 12 8.30 8.17 -26.04
C GLN A 12 7.66 6.95 -26.69
N ILE A 13 6.45 7.10 -27.23
CA ILE A 13 5.64 5.98 -27.71
C ILE A 13 6.14 5.47 -29.08
N ALA A 14 6.55 6.38 -29.96
CA ALA A 14 7.07 6.07 -31.28
C ALA A 14 8.32 6.91 -31.57
N SER A 15 9.25 6.36 -32.34
CA SER A 15 10.46 7.08 -32.76
C SER A 15 10.11 8.40 -33.43
N GLY A 16 10.71 9.50 -32.96
CA GLY A 16 10.44 10.86 -33.45
C GLY A 16 9.15 11.50 -32.92
N GLY A 17 8.34 10.79 -32.12
CA GLY A 17 7.13 11.33 -31.50
C GLY A 17 7.38 12.16 -30.24
N THR A 18 6.31 12.72 -29.66
CA THR A 18 6.36 13.51 -28.43
C THR A 18 6.92 12.69 -27.26
N VAL A 19 7.81 13.31 -26.47
CA VAL A 19 8.32 12.77 -25.22
C VAL A 19 7.41 13.24 -24.08
N LEU A 20 6.75 12.30 -23.41
CA LEU A 20 5.88 12.56 -22.28
C LEU A 20 6.70 12.60 -20.99
N ASN A 21 6.54 13.65 -20.18
CA ASN A 21 7.16 13.78 -18.87
C ASN A 21 6.17 13.39 -17.75
N LEU A 22 6.30 12.16 -17.27
CA LEU A 22 5.35 11.59 -16.31
C LEU A 22 5.46 12.20 -14.90
N LEU A 23 6.55 12.92 -14.60
CA LEU A 23 6.70 13.65 -13.34
C LEU A 23 6.08 15.05 -13.37
N ASP A 24 5.70 15.54 -14.54
CA ASP A 24 5.18 16.90 -14.74
C ASP A 24 3.80 16.90 -15.41
N GLY A 25 2.98 15.90 -15.08
CA GLY A 25 1.55 15.90 -15.43
C GLY A 25 1.18 15.06 -16.65
N ASP A 26 2.14 14.62 -17.48
CA ASP A 26 1.81 13.66 -18.53
C ASP A 26 1.51 12.28 -17.93
N ALA A 27 0.64 11.52 -18.59
CA ALA A 27 0.26 10.18 -18.13
C ALA A 27 -0.01 9.23 -19.30
N ILE A 28 0.25 7.94 -19.07
CA ILE A 28 -0.18 6.86 -19.96
C ILE A 28 -1.26 6.03 -19.26
N SER A 29 -0.93 5.44 -18.11
CA SER A 29 -1.83 4.59 -17.33
C SER A 29 -2.11 5.11 -15.92
N GLY A 30 -1.41 6.16 -15.48
CA GLY A 30 -1.54 6.72 -14.14
C GLY A 30 -0.52 7.82 -13.88
N SER A 31 -0.63 8.41 -12.69
CA SER A 31 0.27 9.48 -12.23
C SER A 31 1.52 8.88 -11.59
N VAL A 32 2.67 9.56 -11.74
CA VAL A 32 3.94 9.12 -11.15
C VAL A 32 4.36 10.07 -10.03
N ALA A 33 4.52 9.53 -8.82
CA ALA A 33 5.04 10.28 -7.69
C ALA A 33 6.57 10.42 -7.75
N ARG A 34 7.04 11.64 -7.47
CA ARG A 34 8.48 11.96 -7.39
C ARG A 34 9.17 11.24 -6.23
N HIS A 35 8.50 11.16 -5.09
CA HIS A 35 9.01 10.59 -3.86
C HIS A 35 8.18 9.38 -3.46
N SER A 36 8.83 8.27 -3.12
CA SER A 36 8.18 7.13 -2.48
C SER A 36 9.09 6.52 -1.43
N LEU A 37 8.51 6.04 -0.33
CA LEU A 37 9.22 5.43 0.78
C LEU A 37 8.60 4.08 1.08
N GLU A 38 9.42 3.07 1.25
CA GLU A 38 9.03 1.72 1.66
C GLU A 38 9.80 1.33 2.90
N MET A 39 9.10 0.80 3.90
CA MET A 39 9.71 0.33 5.13
C MET A 39 9.08 -0.97 5.58
N GLU A 40 9.92 -1.83 6.11
CA GLU A 40 9.53 -3.10 6.71
C GLU A 40 10.39 -3.32 7.94
N GLY A 41 9.82 -4.02 8.91
CA GLY A 41 10.53 -4.39 10.12
C GLY A 41 9.77 -5.44 10.92
N GLY A 42 10.45 -6.01 11.89
CA GLY A 42 9.86 -7.02 12.74
C GLY A 42 10.86 -7.66 13.66
N GLY A 43 10.34 -8.45 14.59
CA GLY A 43 11.14 -9.16 15.58
C GLY A 43 10.39 -10.37 16.09
N PHE A 44 11.13 -11.36 16.56
CA PHE A 44 10.56 -12.52 17.22
C PHE A 44 11.37 -12.86 18.47
N TYR A 45 10.67 -13.25 19.53
CA TYR A 45 11.27 -13.65 20.78
C TYR A 45 10.43 -14.72 21.47
N ARG A 46 11.07 -15.83 21.85
CA ARG A 46 10.46 -16.94 22.60
C ARG A 46 9.10 -17.40 22.04
N GLY A 47 8.96 -17.45 20.72
CA GLY A 47 7.73 -17.89 20.04
C GLY A 47 6.62 -16.84 19.95
N PHE A 48 6.89 -15.58 20.27
CA PHE A 48 6.05 -14.47 19.87
C PHE A 48 6.77 -13.63 18.83
N GLY A 49 6.05 -12.96 17.96
CA GLY A 49 6.67 -12.02 17.05
C GLY A 49 5.71 -11.01 16.48
N LEU A 50 6.30 -9.98 15.89
CA LEU A 50 5.62 -8.92 15.20
C LEU A 50 6.31 -8.64 13.87
N ARG A 51 5.52 -8.20 12.90
CA ARG A 51 5.99 -7.65 11.64
C ARG A 51 5.16 -6.42 11.31
N PHE A 52 5.80 -5.42 10.75
CA PHE A 52 5.12 -4.25 10.23
C PHE A 52 5.71 -3.88 8.88
N SER A 53 4.88 -3.25 8.06
CA SER A 53 5.33 -2.57 6.85
C SER A 53 4.63 -1.23 6.71
N GLY A 54 5.25 -0.31 6.00
CA GLY A 54 4.70 0.98 5.67
C GLY A 54 5.12 1.43 4.30
N ASN A 55 4.19 2.02 3.58
CA ASN A 55 4.41 2.57 2.25
C ASN A 55 3.96 4.02 2.24
N TYR A 56 4.76 4.89 1.64
CA TYR A 56 4.39 6.27 1.37
C TYR A 56 4.61 6.59 -0.10
N THR A 57 3.60 7.21 -0.70
CA THR A 57 3.63 7.72 -2.06
C THR A 57 3.37 9.22 -2.00
N GLY A 58 4.31 10.01 -2.52
CA GLY A 58 4.18 11.46 -2.57
C GLY A 58 3.06 11.92 -3.50
N GLY A 59 2.68 13.18 -3.38
CA GLY A 59 1.68 13.77 -4.26
C GLY A 59 2.14 13.81 -5.71
N SER A 60 1.18 13.74 -6.62
CA SER A 60 1.42 13.77 -8.07
C SER A 60 0.19 14.32 -8.79
N ARG A 61 0.31 14.60 -10.09
CA ARG A 61 -0.81 15.07 -10.90
C ARG A 61 -0.85 14.44 -12.29
N ILE A 62 -2.00 14.53 -12.94
CA ILE A 62 -2.20 14.28 -14.36
C ILE A 62 -2.87 15.52 -14.91
N ASP A 63 -2.25 16.18 -15.87
CA ASP A 63 -2.76 17.41 -16.45
C ASP A 63 -3.89 17.10 -17.45
N ALA A 64 -4.83 18.05 -17.58
CA ALA A 64 -5.95 17.91 -18.50
C ALA A 64 -5.44 17.78 -19.95
N SER A 65 -6.06 16.90 -20.74
CA SER A 65 -5.71 16.73 -22.17
C SER A 65 -6.15 17.89 -23.06
N GLY A 66 -6.89 18.87 -22.51
CA GLY A 66 -7.47 19.99 -23.26
C GLY A 66 -8.73 19.64 -24.04
N LEU A 67 -9.15 18.36 -24.05
CA LEU A 67 -10.41 17.93 -24.63
C LEU A 67 -11.60 18.38 -23.76
N PRO A 68 -12.79 18.62 -24.35
CA PRO A 68 -13.99 18.97 -23.59
C PRO A 68 -14.27 17.95 -22.48
N GLY A 69 -14.47 18.44 -21.25
CA GLY A 69 -14.73 17.62 -20.08
C GLY A 69 -13.47 17.00 -19.42
N SER A 70 -12.27 17.27 -19.94
CA SER A 70 -11.02 16.91 -19.25
C SER A 70 -10.73 17.88 -18.10
N THR A 71 -10.17 17.36 -17.02
CA THR A 71 -9.74 18.13 -15.84
C THR A 71 -8.41 17.59 -15.37
N THR A 72 -7.63 18.46 -14.70
CA THR A 72 -6.39 18.03 -14.06
C THR A 72 -6.72 17.24 -12.81
N LEU A 73 -6.07 16.10 -12.63
CA LEU A 73 -6.26 15.23 -11.48
C LEU A 73 -5.08 15.36 -10.54
N ARG A 74 -5.34 15.65 -9.27
CA ARG A 74 -4.33 15.82 -8.22
C ARG A 74 -4.44 14.69 -7.23
N PHE A 75 -3.39 13.87 -7.16
CA PHE A 75 -3.26 12.76 -6.24
C PHE A 75 -2.60 13.27 -4.97
N ALA A 76 -3.32 13.23 -3.85
CA ALA A 76 -2.77 13.61 -2.56
C ALA A 76 -1.70 12.59 -2.12
N PRO A 77 -0.66 13.01 -1.38
CA PRO A 77 0.25 12.07 -0.77
C PRO A 77 -0.51 11.12 0.17
N ILE A 78 -0.05 9.87 0.23
CA ILE A 78 -0.67 8.83 1.06
C ILE A 78 0.39 8.00 1.77
N ALA A 79 0.10 7.62 3.01
CA ALA A 79 0.86 6.64 3.77
C ALA A 79 -0.06 5.51 4.23
N THR A 80 0.35 4.27 4.01
CA THR A 80 -0.35 3.06 4.48
C THR A 80 0.56 2.23 5.36
N PHE A 81 -0.02 1.51 6.32
CA PHE A 81 0.71 0.72 7.31
C PHE A 81 0.00 -0.60 7.54
N ASN A 82 0.75 -1.68 7.58
CA ASN A 82 0.25 -3.01 7.91
C ASN A 82 0.98 -3.54 9.14
N LEU A 83 0.26 -4.29 9.98
CA LEU A 83 0.77 -4.88 11.20
C LEU A 83 0.35 -6.34 11.30
N ARG A 84 1.28 -7.22 11.66
CA ARG A 84 0.99 -8.62 11.98
C ARG A 84 1.65 -9.02 13.29
N LEU A 85 0.85 -9.57 14.20
CA LEU A 85 1.27 -10.19 15.45
C LEU A 85 1.09 -11.69 15.33
N PHE A 86 2.02 -12.49 15.88
CA PHE A 86 1.92 -13.94 15.84
C PHE A 86 2.50 -14.63 17.07
N ALA A 87 1.96 -15.81 17.37
CA ALA A 87 2.39 -16.69 18.44
C ALA A 87 2.60 -18.12 17.92
N ASP A 88 3.83 -18.63 18.00
CA ASP A 88 4.22 -20.01 17.78
C ASP A 88 3.89 -20.86 19.01
N LEU A 89 2.69 -21.40 19.05
CA LEU A 89 2.19 -22.20 20.18
C LEU A 89 3.02 -23.48 20.36
N GLY A 90 3.50 -24.07 19.26
CA GLY A 90 4.38 -25.24 19.29
C GLY A 90 5.73 -25.03 19.99
N ARG A 91 6.16 -23.78 20.19
CA ARG A 91 7.39 -23.45 20.94
C ARG A 91 7.15 -23.30 22.44
N LYS A 92 5.93 -23.51 22.91
CA LYS A 92 5.54 -23.40 24.33
C LYS A 92 5.43 -24.80 24.93
N ALA A 93 6.52 -25.32 25.50
CA ALA A 93 6.59 -26.69 26.04
C ALA A 93 5.41 -27.03 26.97
N LYS A 94 5.16 -26.22 28.01
CA LYS A 94 4.03 -26.41 28.93
C LYS A 94 2.66 -26.46 28.24
N LEU A 95 2.48 -25.66 27.20
CA LEU A 95 1.22 -25.60 26.45
C LEU A 95 1.04 -26.83 25.56
N VAL A 96 2.12 -27.30 24.94
CA VAL A 96 2.12 -28.53 24.12
C VAL A 96 1.95 -29.78 24.99
N GLU A 97 2.54 -29.80 26.19
CA GLU A 97 2.32 -30.89 27.16
C GLU A 97 0.85 -31.01 27.56
N GLN A 98 0.18 -29.88 27.83
CA GLN A 98 -1.25 -29.86 28.16
C GLN A 98 -2.14 -30.15 26.95
N VAL A 99 -1.75 -29.65 25.77
CA VAL A 99 -2.53 -29.77 24.53
C VAL A 99 -1.59 -30.17 23.37
N PRO A 100 -1.32 -31.48 23.19
CA PRO A 100 -0.37 -31.97 22.17
C PRO A 100 -0.72 -31.54 20.74
N PHE A 101 -1.99 -31.28 20.45
CA PHE A 101 -2.46 -30.72 19.19
C PHE A 101 -1.76 -29.41 18.81
N LEU A 102 -1.26 -28.62 19.77
CA LEU A 102 -0.61 -27.34 19.49
C LEU A 102 0.85 -27.47 19.04
N LYS A 103 1.42 -28.67 19.03
CA LYS A 103 2.74 -28.89 18.41
C LYS A 103 2.70 -28.47 16.94
N GLY A 104 3.62 -27.60 16.51
CA GLY A 104 3.64 -27.11 15.13
C GLY A 104 2.47 -26.18 14.74
N SER A 105 1.74 -25.61 15.71
CA SER A 105 0.71 -24.61 15.43
C SER A 105 1.16 -23.16 15.68
N ARG A 106 0.53 -22.23 14.96
CA ARG A 106 0.70 -20.77 15.08
C ARG A 106 -0.67 -20.08 15.03
N VAL A 107 -0.84 -19.05 15.85
CA VAL A 107 -1.94 -18.08 15.73
C VAL A 107 -1.36 -16.74 15.30
N SER A 108 -2.08 -16.01 14.44
CA SER A 108 -1.75 -14.63 14.11
C SER A 108 -2.97 -13.72 14.01
N LEU A 109 -2.74 -12.44 14.30
CA LEU A 109 -3.65 -11.33 14.08
C LEU A 109 -2.96 -10.36 13.11
N SER A 110 -3.62 -10.02 12.01
CA SER A 110 -3.14 -9.03 11.05
C SER A 110 -4.14 -7.86 10.97
N VAL A 111 -3.59 -6.65 10.79
CA VAL A 111 -4.35 -5.44 10.45
C VAL A 111 -3.69 -4.82 9.23
N ASP A 112 -4.38 -4.89 8.10
CA ASP A 112 -3.97 -4.21 6.88
C ASP A 112 -4.57 -2.81 6.85
N ASN A 113 -3.78 -1.84 6.39
CA ASN A 113 -4.15 -0.43 6.35
C ASN A 113 -4.68 0.07 7.71
N VAL A 114 -3.81 0.04 8.73
CA VAL A 114 -4.13 0.37 10.14
C VAL A 114 -4.90 1.68 10.28
N PHE A 115 -4.55 2.71 9.50
CA PHE A 115 -5.18 4.03 9.54
C PHE A 115 -6.36 4.20 8.59
N ASN A 116 -6.75 3.17 7.83
CA ASN A 116 -7.78 3.23 6.79
C ASN A 116 -7.52 4.37 5.79
N ALA A 117 -6.26 4.57 5.42
CA ALA A 117 -5.86 5.58 4.46
C ALA A 117 -6.26 5.13 3.05
N GLN A 118 -6.92 6.02 2.30
CA GLN A 118 -7.35 5.77 0.92
C GLN A 118 -6.87 6.91 0.02
N GLN A 119 -6.51 6.59 -1.22
CA GLN A 119 -5.98 7.58 -2.15
C GLN A 119 -7.05 8.64 -2.44
N ARG A 120 -6.77 9.89 -2.04
CA ARG A 120 -7.62 11.03 -2.41
C ARG A 120 -7.14 11.60 -3.75
N VAL A 121 -8.06 11.70 -4.70
CA VAL A 121 -7.81 12.32 -6.01
C VAL A 121 -8.85 13.41 -6.22
N THR A 122 -8.41 14.63 -6.52
CA THR A 122 -9.32 15.75 -6.81
C THR A 122 -9.14 16.29 -8.21
N ASP A 123 -10.22 16.78 -8.79
CA ASP A 123 -10.18 17.59 -10.01
C ASP A 123 -9.88 19.07 -9.69
N ASP A 124 -9.95 19.92 -10.73
CA ASP A 124 -9.72 21.37 -10.62
C ASP A 124 -10.76 22.11 -9.77
N SER A 125 -11.94 21.53 -9.54
CA SER A 125 -12.94 22.08 -8.61
C SER A 125 -12.67 21.71 -7.15
N GLY A 126 -11.71 20.82 -6.91
CA GLY A 126 -11.42 20.24 -5.59
C GLY A 126 -12.35 19.09 -5.19
N ALA A 127 -13.32 18.74 -6.05
CA ALA A 127 -14.18 17.59 -5.88
C ALA A 127 -13.42 16.29 -6.21
N VAL A 128 -13.87 15.17 -5.64
CA VAL A 128 -13.36 13.83 -5.98
C VAL A 128 -14.20 13.26 -7.12
N PRO A 129 -13.65 13.06 -8.33
CA PRO A 129 -14.42 12.52 -9.44
C PRO A 129 -14.97 11.13 -9.13
N LEU A 130 -16.11 10.77 -9.71
CA LEU A 130 -16.82 9.51 -9.43
C LEU A 130 -15.89 8.28 -9.47
N ARG A 131 -15.07 8.16 -10.52
CA ARG A 131 -14.15 7.02 -10.70
C ARG A 131 -13.05 6.92 -9.64
N TYR A 132 -12.78 8.00 -8.91
CA TYR A 132 -11.78 8.05 -7.85
C TYR A 132 -12.39 8.08 -6.45
N GLN A 133 -13.70 7.86 -6.33
CA GLN A 133 -14.27 7.72 -5.00
C GLN A 133 -13.63 6.53 -4.28
N PRO A 134 -13.35 6.64 -2.97
CA PRO A 134 -12.55 5.65 -2.27
C PRO A 134 -13.10 4.22 -2.37
N GLY A 135 -14.43 4.05 -2.38
CA GLY A 135 -15.08 2.75 -2.50
C GLY A 135 -14.86 2.03 -3.84
N TYR A 136 -14.52 2.75 -4.92
CA TYR A 136 -14.15 2.12 -6.20
C TYR A 136 -12.67 1.76 -6.28
N GLN A 137 -11.82 2.51 -5.59
CA GLN A 137 -10.37 2.35 -5.65
C GLN A 137 -9.85 1.34 -4.62
N ASP A 138 -10.38 1.39 -3.41
CA ASP A 138 -10.05 0.49 -2.31
C ASP A 138 -11.33 0.17 -1.51
N PRO A 139 -12.15 -0.79 -1.98
CA PRO A 139 -13.42 -1.13 -1.33
C PRO A 139 -13.25 -1.78 0.04
N ARG A 140 -12.07 -2.32 0.36
CA ARG A 140 -11.81 -3.02 1.63
C ARG A 140 -11.33 -2.06 2.70
N GLY A 141 -10.51 -1.07 2.34
CA GLY A 141 -9.91 -0.15 3.30
C GLY A 141 -9.10 -0.92 4.35
N ARG A 142 -9.44 -0.74 5.63
CA ARG A 142 -8.83 -1.47 6.75
C ARG A 142 -9.42 -2.87 6.90
N VAL A 143 -8.54 -3.88 6.94
CA VAL A 143 -8.92 -5.29 7.09
C VAL A 143 -8.31 -5.87 8.36
N PHE A 144 -9.11 -6.62 9.12
CA PHE A 144 -8.66 -7.40 10.27
C PHE A 144 -8.72 -8.88 9.93
N GLU A 145 -7.66 -9.62 10.23
CA GLU A 145 -7.56 -11.04 9.95
C GLU A 145 -7.06 -11.80 11.17
N ILE A 146 -7.70 -12.93 11.49
CA ILE A 146 -7.23 -13.91 12.47
C ILE A 146 -6.96 -15.21 11.73
N GLU A 147 -5.74 -15.74 11.87
CA GLU A 147 -5.32 -16.98 11.21
C GLU A 147 -4.82 -17.99 12.26
N PHE A 148 -5.24 -19.24 12.11
CA PHE A 148 -4.64 -20.40 12.77
C PHE A 148 -3.99 -21.31 11.73
N ARG A 149 -2.70 -21.61 11.90
CA ARG A 149 -1.93 -22.49 11.03
C ARG A 149 -1.44 -23.70 11.80
N LYS A 150 -1.58 -24.90 11.22
CA LYS A 150 -1.10 -26.18 11.76
C LYS A 150 -0.23 -26.90 10.74
N GLN A 151 0.98 -27.28 11.14
CA GLN A 151 1.86 -28.15 10.36
C GLN A 151 1.80 -29.57 10.95
N PHE A 152 1.59 -30.56 10.09
CA PHE A 152 1.50 -31.99 10.44
C PHE A 152 2.85 -32.68 10.30
#